data_AF-A0A1U8KBW0-F1
#
_entry.id   AF-A0A1U8KBW0-F1
#
_cell.length_a   1.000
_cell.length_b   1.000
_cell.length_c   1.000
_cell.angle_alpha   90.00
_cell.angle_beta   90.00
_cell.angle_gamma   90.00
#
_symmetry.space_group_name_H-M   'P 1'
#
loop_
_entity.id
_entity.type
_entity.pdbx_description
1 polymer ?
#
loop_
_entity_poly.entity_id
_entity_poly.type
_entity_poly.pdbx_seq_one_letter_code
_entity_poly.pdbx_strand_id
1 'polypeptide(L)'
;MATTDSVASDSVEPHGLVFAADHIVNSFPRHDVVKLDEGTFVQWKQQVRFIFNGYDLFGFVDGSLSAPPRFLQSLEGALMLNLVASAFQQQDNLLTSWLLSTISSSILSSFTDVQSASNVWTTALALFAADTDMKQSRLHHEFHSLKKESLSIRDYVAKLKGMCALLEVSRSSISTVERTAELFASLPSACGATSLSPTTLPFQRLVDALVEYENR
;
A
#
# COMPACT_ATOMS: atom_id res chain seq x y z
N MET A 1 -9.09 61.18 6.28
CA MET A 1 -7.94 60.29 6.00
C MET A 1 -8.22 59.00 6.74
N ALA A 2 -8.91 58.07 6.06
CA ALA A 2 -9.36 56.80 6.63
C ALA A 2 -9.08 55.70 5.61
N THR A 3 -8.26 54.77 6.04
CA THR A 3 -7.77 53.58 5.33
C THR A 3 -8.84 52.51 5.35
N THR A 4 -9.16 51.91 4.21
CA THR A 4 -9.75 50.57 4.15
C THR A 4 -9.12 49.83 2.98
N ASP A 5 -8.13 49.01 3.31
CA ASP A 5 -7.52 48.03 2.43
C ASP A 5 -8.57 47.03 1.95
N SER A 6 -8.69 46.93 0.63
CA SER A 6 -9.48 45.90 -0.05
C SER A 6 -8.67 44.61 0.00
N VAL A 7 -9.05 43.70 0.88
CA VAL A 7 -8.54 42.33 0.91
C VAL A 7 -9.03 41.63 -0.35
N ALA A 8 -8.08 41.32 -1.23
CA ALA A 8 -8.29 40.42 -2.36
C ALA A 8 -8.68 39.04 -1.82
N SER A 9 -9.86 38.56 -2.20
CA SER A 9 -10.23 37.15 -2.02
C SER A 9 -9.39 36.32 -2.96
N ASP A 10 -8.37 35.68 -2.39
CA ASP A 10 -7.59 34.63 -3.03
C ASP A 10 -8.50 33.41 -3.23
N SER A 11 -8.95 33.20 -4.47
CA SER A 11 -9.71 32.02 -4.86
C SER A 11 -8.76 30.83 -4.89
N VAL A 12 -8.79 30.03 -3.84
CA VAL A 12 -8.11 28.73 -3.80
C VAL A 12 -8.75 27.81 -4.85
N GLU A 13 -8.05 27.62 -5.96
CA GLU A 13 -8.34 26.57 -6.94
C GLU A 13 -8.29 25.19 -6.23
N PRO A 14 -9.35 24.37 -6.30
CA PRO A 14 -9.31 23.04 -5.72
C PRO A 14 -8.48 22.16 -6.65
N HIS A 15 -7.25 21.83 -6.24
CA HIS A 15 -6.42 20.81 -6.87
C HIS A 15 -6.95 19.39 -6.58
N GLY A 16 -8.20 19.13 -6.96
CA GLY A 16 -8.81 17.82 -7.04
C GLY A 16 -9.44 17.66 -8.41
N LEU A 17 -9.18 16.55 -9.09
CA LEU A 17 -9.87 16.23 -10.33
C LEU A 17 -11.38 16.23 -10.04
N VAL A 18 -12.13 17.04 -10.78
CA VAL A 18 -13.59 17.09 -10.68
C VAL A 18 -14.14 15.96 -11.53
N PHE A 19 -14.97 15.10 -10.93
CA PHE A 19 -15.64 14.02 -11.66
C PHE A 19 -16.47 14.59 -12.81
N ALA A 20 -16.13 14.21 -14.04
CA ALA A 20 -16.89 14.50 -15.23
C ALA A 20 -17.78 13.30 -15.59
N ALA A 21 -19.01 13.56 -16.05
CA ALA A 21 -20.02 12.52 -16.31
C ALA A 21 -19.66 11.57 -17.48
N ASP A 22 -18.58 11.84 -18.19
CA ASP A 22 -18.00 10.97 -19.22
C ASP A 22 -17.23 9.77 -18.65
N HIS A 23 -16.89 9.78 -17.36
CA HIS A 23 -16.15 8.71 -16.66
C HIS A 23 -17.06 7.68 -15.95
N ILE A 24 -18.34 7.56 -16.34
CA ILE A 24 -19.22 6.55 -15.77
C ILE A 24 -18.90 5.19 -16.39
N VAL A 25 -18.40 4.28 -15.56
CA VAL A 25 -18.19 2.88 -15.96
C VAL A 25 -19.52 2.15 -15.91
N ASN A 26 -20.16 2.04 -17.08
CA ASN A 26 -21.48 1.41 -17.25
C ASN A 26 -21.47 -0.11 -17.04
N SER A 27 -20.30 -0.75 -17.09
CA SER A 27 -20.14 -2.17 -16.87
C SER A 27 -18.85 -2.44 -16.11
N PHE A 28 -19.00 -2.94 -14.88
CA PHE A 28 -17.89 -3.35 -14.04
C PHE A 28 -17.95 -4.88 -13.89
N PRO A 29 -17.24 -5.64 -14.76
CA PRO A 29 -17.33 -7.09 -14.76
C PRO A 29 -16.86 -7.67 -13.43
N ARG A 30 -17.35 -8.87 -13.10
CA ARG A 30 -16.93 -9.58 -11.90
C ARG A 30 -15.45 -9.94 -12.07
N HIS A 31 -14.62 -9.40 -11.19
CA HIS A 31 -13.23 -9.81 -11.07
C HIS A 31 -13.13 -10.86 -9.96
N ASP A 32 -12.36 -11.91 -10.21
CA ASP A 32 -12.06 -12.93 -9.19
C ASP A 32 -10.95 -12.40 -8.27
N VAL A 33 -11.37 -11.56 -7.33
CA VAL A 33 -10.49 -11.00 -6.30
C VAL A 33 -10.44 -11.96 -5.11
N VAL A 34 -9.26 -12.11 -4.51
CA VAL A 34 -9.11 -12.85 -3.25
C VAL A 34 -10.00 -12.23 -2.17
N LYS A 35 -10.63 -13.03 -1.31
CA LYS A 35 -11.42 -12.50 -0.21
C LYS A 35 -10.51 -11.85 0.83
N LEU A 36 -10.82 -10.64 1.26
CA LEU A 36 -10.07 -9.96 2.31
C LEU A 36 -10.25 -10.65 3.66
N ASP A 37 -9.14 -11.08 4.25
CA ASP A 37 -8.99 -11.58 5.61
C ASP A 37 -7.58 -11.23 6.15
N GLU A 38 -7.23 -11.75 7.33
CA GLU A 38 -5.93 -11.52 8.00
C GLU A 38 -4.71 -12.01 7.21
N GLY A 39 -4.87 -13.01 6.33
CA GLY A 39 -3.80 -13.58 5.53
C GLY A 39 -3.67 -12.98 4.14
N THR A 40 -4.75 -12.40 3.60
CA THR A 40 -4.82 -12.00 2.19
C THR A 40 -4.73 -10.50 1.96
N PHE A 41 -4.70 -9.67 3.01
CA PHE A 41 -4.73 -8.20 2.92
C PHE A 41 -3.79 -7.60 1.87
N VAL A 42 -2.52 -8.02 1.85
CA VAL A 42 -1.51 -7.48 0.91
C VAL A 42 -1.91 -7.77 -0.55
N GLN A 43 -2.31 -9.01 -0.83
CA GLN A 43 -2.74 -9.43 -2.16
C GLN A 43 -4.06 -8.76 -2.56
N TRP A 44 -5.04 -8.72 -1.66
CA TRP A 44 -6.32 -8.04 -1.85
C TRP A 44 -6.12 -6.57 -2.20
N LYS A 45 -5.34 -5.85 -1.38
CA LYS A 45 -5.04 -4.42 -1.57
C LYS A 45 -4.41 -4.15 -2.94
N GLN A 46 -3.50 -5.02 -3.37
CA GLN A 46 -2.86 -4.93 -4.68
C GLN A 46 -3.83 -5.18 -5.83
N GLN A 47 -4.65 -6.24 -5.76
CA GLN A 47 -5.62 -6.56 -6.81
C GLN A 47 -6.66 -5.45 -6.96
N VAL A 48 -7.25 -4.99 -5.86
CA VAL A 48 -8.22 -3.89 -5.86
C VAL A 48 -7.60 -2.63 -6.48
N ARG A 49 -6.38 -2.26 -6.09
CA ARG A 49 -5.68 -1.10 -6.66
C ARG A 49 -5.49 -1.21 -8.18
N PHE A 50 -5.05 -2.37 -8.68
CA PHE A 50 -4.84 -2.55 -10.13
C PHE A 50 -6.15 -2.51 -10.92
N ILE A 51 -7.19 -3.16 -10.40
CA ILE A 51 -8.51 -3.14 -11.02
C ILE A 51 -9.00 -1.69 -11.10
N PHE A 52 -9.02 -0.97 -9.97
CA PHE A 52 -9.56 0.38 -9.91
C PHE A 52 -8.75 1.35 -10.78
N ASN A 53 -7.42 1.25 -10.81
CA ASN A 53 -6.59 2.02 -11.73
C ASN A 53 -6.89 1.71 -13.20
N GLY A 54 -7.17 0.45 -13.55
CA GLY A 54 -7.50 0.04 -14.92
C GLY A 54 -8.80 0.65 -15.45
N TYR A 55 -9.71 1.05 -14.56
CA TYR A 55 -10.96 1.74 -14.87
C TYR A 55 -10.93 3.24 -14.56
N ASP A 56 -9.79 3.77 -14.11
CA ASP A 56 -9.66 5.14 -13.60
C ASP A 56 -10.64 5.49 -12.46
N LEU A 57 -10.93 4.50 -11.61
CA LEU A 57 -11.86 4.61 -10.48
C LEU A 57 -11.14 4.71 -9.13
N PHE A 58 -9.80 4.67 -9.12
CA PHE A 58 -9.05 4.68 -7.87
C PHE A 58 -9.27 5.97 -7.06
N GLY A 59 -9.62 7.07 -7.74
CA GLY A 59 -9.99 8.33 -7.09
C GLY A 59 -11.16 8.23 -6.11
N PHE A 60 -12.09 7.29 -6.32
CA PHE A 60 -13.21 7.04 -5.40
C PHE A 60 -12.79 6.41 -4.07
N VAL A 61 -11.68 5.66 -4.05
CA VAL A 61 -11.22 4.95 -2.84
C VAL A 61 -10.16 5.71 -2.09
N ASP A 62 -9.23 6.37 -2.79
CA ASP A 62 -8.14 7.12 -2.16
C ASP A 62 -8.53 8.56 -1.77
N GLY A 63 -9.71 9.01 -2.21
CA GLY A 63 -10.25 10.35 -1.89
C GLY A 63 -9.64 11.47 -2.73
N SER A 64 -8.85 11.16 -3.75
CA SER A 64 -8.33 12.17 -4.69
C SER A 64 -9.42 12.77 -5.60
N LEU A 65 -10.54 12.06 -5.76
CA LEU A 65 -11.71 12.52 -6.50
C LEU A 65 -12.71 13.19 -5.55
N SER A 66 -12.98 14.47 -5.78
CA SER A 66 -13.94 15.22 -4.95
C SER A 66 -15.37 15.04 -5.45
N ALA A 67 -16.29 14.77 -4.53
CA ALA A 67 -17.71 14.68 -4.83
C ALA A 67 -18.23 16.05 -5.33
N PRO A 68 -18.91 16.12 -6.48
CA PRO A 68 -19.43 17.37 -7.00
C PRO A 68 -20.63 17.87 -6.16
N PRO A 69 -20.92 19.18 -6.16
CA PRO A 69 -22.03 19.74 -5.38
C PRO A 69 -23.37 19.13 -5.76
N ARG A 70 -24.19 18.77 -4.76
CA ARG A 70 -25.52 18.15 -4.98
C ARG A 70 -26.50 19.08 -5.70
N PHE A 71 -26.40 20.37 -5.46
CA PHE A 71 -27.25 21.39 -6.06
C PHE A 71 -26.37 22.44 -6.75
N LEU A 72 -26.81 22.88 -7.92
CA LEU A 72 -26.24 24.00 -8.66
C LEU A 72 -27.24 25.15 -8.65
N GLN A 73 -26.73 26.38 -8.64
CA GLN A 73 -27.57 27.56 -8.76
C GLN A 73 -27.80 27.86 -10.25
N SER A 74 -29.08 27.91 -10.66
CA SER A 74 -29.49 28.34 -11.99
C SER A 74 -29.16 29.83 -12.19
N LEU A 75 -29.07 30.27 -13.45
CA LEU A 75 -29.00 31.69 -13.83
C LEU A 75 -30.16 32.52 -13.24
N GLU A 76 -31.29 31.89 -12.95
CA GLU A 76 -32.48 32.49 -12.34
C GLU A 76 -32.47 32.43 -10.80
N GLY A 77 -31.38 31.98 -10.19
CA GLY A 77 -31.20 31.89 -8.74
C GLY A 77 -31.82 30.66 -8.07
N ALA A 78 -32.58 29.84 -8.80
CA ALA A 78 -33.16 28.60 -8.30
C ALA A 78 -32.11 27.48 -8.11
N LEU A 79 -32.25 26.66 -7.06
CA LEU A 79 -31.42 25.47 -6.86
C LEU A 79 -31.90 24.32 -7.73
N MET A 80 -31.02 23.79 -8.58
CA MET A 80 -31.27 22.66 -9.46
C MET A 80 -30.41 21.46 -9.04
N LEU A 81 -30.95 20.25 -9.14
CA LEU A 81 -30.20 19.02 -8.88
C LEU A 81 -29.06 18.85 -9.88
N ASN A 82 -27.88 18.53 -9.37
CA ASN A 82 -26.72 18.22 -10.19
C ASN A 82 -26.74 16.74 -10.60
N LEU A 83 -27.02 16.49 -11.88
CA LEU A 83 -27.01 15.13 -12.44
C LEU A 83 -25.62 14.47 -12.32
N VAL A 84 -24.54 15.25 -12.33
CA VAL A 84 -23.17 14.75 -12.14
C VAL A 84 -22.96 14.25 -10.70
N ALA A 85 -23.56 14.90 -9.70
CA ALA A 85 -23.52 14.42 -8.32
C ALA A 85 -24.35 13.15 -8.12
N SER A 86 -25.47 13.02 -8.83
CA SER A 86 -26.24 11.77 -8.85
C SER A 86 -25.43 10.62 -9.46
N ALA A 87 -24.74 10.87 -10.58
CA ALA A 87 -23.89 9.88 -11.24
C ALA A 87 -22.70 9.47 -10.37
N PHE A 88 -22.03 10.43 -9.73
CA PHE A 88 -20.95 10.17 -8.79
C PHE A 88 -21.42 9.27 -7.64
N GLN A 89 -22.55 9.60 -7.00
CA GLN A 89 -23.09 8.81 -5.90
C GLN A 89 -23.49 7.40 -6.35
N GLN A 90 -24.04 7.26 -7.55
CA GLN A 90 -24.37 5.95 -8.10
C GLN A 90 -23.12 5.10 -8.31
N GLN A 91 -22.06 5.68 -8.88
CA GLN A 91 -20.78 4.99 -9.08
C GLN A 91 -20.16 4.58 -7.74
N ASP A 92 -20.12 5.49 -6.76
CA ASP A 92 -19.58 5.20 -5.43
C ASP A 92 -20.36 4.10 -4.71
N ASN A 93 -21.70 4.10 -4.80
CA ASN A 93 -22.53 3.05 -4.22
C ASN A 93 -22.26 1.68 -4.85
N LEU A 94 -22.10 1.62 -6.18
CA LEU A 94 -21.75 0.39 -6.89
C LEU A 94 -20.37 -0.12 -6.48
N LEU A 95 -19.38 0.77 -6.40
CA LEU A 95 -18.03 0.43 -5.94
C LEU A 95 -18.00 -0.03 -4.49
N THR A 96 -18.79 0.61 -3.62
CA THR A 96 -18.97 0.21 -2.23
C THR A 96 -19.53 -1.20 -2.14
N SER A 97 -20.63 -1.48 -2.85
CA SER A 97 -21.24 -2.81 -2.89
C SER A 97 -20.27 -3.85 -3.44
N TRP A 98 -19.50 -3.51 -4.48
CA TRP A 98 -18.50 -4.42 -5.05
C TRP A 98 -17.38 -4.70 -4.05
N LEU A 99 -16.81 -3.67 -3.40
CA LEU A 99 -15.75 -3.83 -2.40
C LEU A 99 -16.21 -4.69 -1.23
N LEU A 100 -17.39 -4.42 -0.68
CA LEU A 100 -18.00 -5.24 0.38
C LEU A 100 -18.12 -6.72 -0.05
N SER A 101 -18.44 -6.96 -1.32
CA SER A 101 -18.51 -8.32 -1.87
C SER A 101 -17.14 -9.03 -1.92
N THR A 102 -16.02 -8.31 -1.82
CA THR A 102 -14.67 -8.89 -1.76
C THR A 102 -14.22 -9.17 -0.32
N ILE A 103 -15.00 -8.82 0.69
CA ILE A 103 -14.65 -9.03 2.09
C ILE A 103 -15.06 -10.44 2.54
N SER A 104 -14.22 -11.08 3.35
CA SER A 104 -14.56 -12.36 3.98
C SER A 104 -15.61 -12.17 5.08
N SER A 105 -16.51 -13.14 5.24
CA SER A 105 -17.52 -13.11 6.30
C SER A 105 -16.92 -13.04 7.71
N SER A 106 -15.68 -13.49 7.89
CA SER A 106 -14.97 -13.47 9.19
C SER A 106 -14.73 -12.07 9.73
N ILE A 107 -14.57 -11.07 8.85
CA ILE A 107 -14.24 -9.68 9.24
C ILE A 107 -15.31 -8.68 8.82
N LEU A 108 -16.38 -9.14 8.14
CA LEU A 108 -17.41 -8.28 7.57
C LEU A 108 -18.14 -7.42 8.62
N SER A 109 -18.22 -7.89 9.87
CA SER A 109 -18.78 -7.12 11.00
C SER A 109 -18.03 -5.81 11.28
N SER A 110 -16.78 -5.67 10.84
CA SER A 110 -16.00 -4.44 10.98
C SER A 110 -16.39 -3.36 9.95
N PHE A 111 -17.25 -3.70 8.99
CA PHE A 111 -17.63 -2.84 7.87
C PHE A 111 -19.12 -2.44 7.90
N THR A 112 -19.81 -2.54 9.04
CA THR A 112 -21.26 -2.29 9.11
C THR A 112 -21.65 -0.84 8.86
N ASP A 113 -20.77 0.11 9.17
CA ASP A 113 -21.09 1.54 9.16
C ASP A 113 -20.57 2.28 7.91
N VAL A 114 -19.94 1.57 6.97
CA VAL A 114 -19.35 2.16 5.76
C VAL A 114 -20.43 2.70 4.82
N GLN A 115 -20.22 3.91 4.30
CA GLN A 115 -21.18 4.58 3.41
C GLN A 115 -20.63 4.89 2.01
N SER A 116 -19.35 4.63 1.79
CA SER A 116 -18.64 4.94 0.54
C SER A 116 -17.52 3.94 0.27
N ALA A 117 -17.04 3.91 -0.98
CA ALA A 117 -15.93 3.04 -1.37
C ALA A 117 -14.64 3.43 -0.61
N SER A 118 -14.46 4.73 -0.39
CA SER A 118 -13.38 5.27 0.45
C SER A 118 -13.45 4.74 1.88
N ASN A 119 -14.64 4.72 2.52
CA ASN A 119 -14.76 4.16 3.88
C ASN A 119 -14.35 2.70 3.93
N VAL A 120 -14.79 1.87 2.96
CA VAL A 120 -14.39 0.46 2.90
C VAL A 120 -12.87 0.33 2.80
N TRP A 121 -12.26 1.11 1.90
CA TRP A 121 -10.81 1.12 1.71
C TRP A 121 -10.06 1.53 2.98
N THR A 122 -10.45 2.64 3.60
CA THR A 122 -9.80 3.14 4.83
C THR A 122 -9.99 2.20 6.01
N THR A 123 -11.17 1.60 6.16
CA THR A 123 -11.43 0.62 7.23
C THR A 123 -10.55 -0.61 7.07
N ALA A 124 -10.41 -1.13 5.84
CA ALA A 124 -9.50 -2.24 5.56
C ALA A 124 -8.04 -1.87 5.89
N LEU A 125 -7.58 -0.68 5.48
CA LEU A 125 -6.23 -0.22 5.82
C LEU A 125 -6.03 -0.11 7.33
N ALA A 126 -6.99 0.44 8.07
CA ALA A 126 -6.90 0.61 9.51
C ALA A 126 -6.89 -0.73 10.26
N LEU A 127 -7.75 -1.68 9.86
CA LEU A 127 -7.81 -3.02 10.46
C LEU A 127 -6.46 -3.75 10.37
N PHE A 128 -5.74 -3.59 9.25
CA PHE A 128 -4.50 -4.30 8.99
C PHE A 128 -3.23 -3.44 9.13
N ALA A 129 -3.34 -2.17 9.52
CA ALA A 129 -2.20 -1.28 9.72
C ALA A 129 -1.29 -1.79 10.84
N ALA A 130 -1.85 -2.06 12.02
CA ALA A 130 -1.06 -2.50 13.18
C ALA A 130 -0.42 -3.89 12.97
N ASP A 131 -1.13 -4.80 12.31
CA ASP A 131 -0.62 -6.15 12.03
C ASP A 131 0.45 -6.12 10.93
N THR A 132 0.31 -5.29 9.90
CA THR A 132 1.34 -5.11 8.87
C THR A 132 2.59 -4.44 9.45
N ASP A 133 2.43 -3.38 10.24
CA ASP A 133 3.54 -2.68 10.87
C ASP A 133 4.26 -3.55 11.91
N MET A 134 3.52 -4.33 12.70
CA MET A 134 4.09 -5.30 13.65
C MET A 134 4.78 -6.46 12.93
N LYS A 135 4.19 -7.02 11.87
CA LYS A 135 4.82 -8.06 11.04
C LYS A 135 6.09 -7.54 10.38
N GLN A 136 6.05 -6.34 9.82
CA GLN A 136 7.21 -5.69 9.23
C GLN A 136 8.30 -5.43 10.29
N SER A 137 7.94 -4.84 11.44
CA SER A 137 8.89 -4.61 12.54
C SER A 137 9.47 -5.91 13.07
N ARG A 138 8.69 -6.98 13.17
CA ARG A 138 9.15 -8.31 13.58
C ARG A 138 10.13 -8.89 12.56
N LEU A 139 9.83 -8.79 11.26
CA LEU A 139 10.72 -9.24 10.19
C LEU A 139 12.04 -8.46 10.20
N HIS A 140 11.99 -7.13 10.40
CA HIS A 140 13.19 -6.31 10.58
C HIS A 140 13.98 -6.69 11.83
N HIS A 141 13.31 -6.90 12.97
CA HIS A 141 13.98 -7.33 14.20
C HIS A 141 14.61 -8.71 14.05
N GLU A 142 13.90 -9.68 13.46
CA GLU A 142 14.46 -11.00 13.20
C GLU A 142 15.68 -10.89 12.28
N PHE A 143 15.61 -10.02 11.26
CA PHE A 143 16.70 -9.78 10.32
C PHE A 143 17.94 -9.22 11.03
N HIS A 144 17.77 -8.20 11.87
CA HIS A 144 18.85 -7.61 12.67
C HIS A 144 19.37 -8.50 13.80
N SER A 145 18.57 -9.48 14.23
CA SER A 145 18.96 -10.45 15.26
C SER A 145 19.60 -11.72 14.68
N LEU A 146 19.67 -11.85 13.35
CA LEU A 146 20.15 -13.06 12.70
C LEU A 146 21.66 -13.20 12.87
N LYS A 147 22.07 -14.04 13.81
CA LYS A 147 23.48 -14.40 14.02
C LYS A 147 23.78 -15.79 13.46
N LYS A 148 24.99 -15.97 12.93
CA LYS A 148 25.48 -17.28 12.48
C LYS A 148 25.70 -18.26 13.65
N GLU A 149 25.87 -17.77 14.88
CA GLU A 149 26.45 -18.46 16.05
C GLU A 149 26.25 -19.99 16.17
N SER A 150 25.06 -20.54 15.92
CA SER A 150 24.78 -21.99 15.96
C SER A 150 24.33 -22.63 14.63
N LEU A 151 24.22 -21.83 13.55
CA LEU A 151 23.77 -22.27 12.22
C LEU A 151 24.99 -22.58 11.32
N SER A 152 24.83 -23.57 10.43
CA SER A 152 25.75 -23.71 9.29
C SER A 152 25.68 -22.44 8.42
N ILE A 153 26.76 -22.09 7.72
CA ILE A 153 26.78 -20.93 6.82
C ILE A 153 25.70 -21.09 5.75
N ARG A 154 25.49 -22.32 5.25
CA ARG A 154 24.39 -22.66 4.33
C ARG A 154 23.01 -22.37 4.89
N ASP A 155 22.69 -22.82 6.10
CA ASP A 155 21.37 -22.61 6.72
C ASP A 155 21.13 -21.15 7.07
N TYR A 156 22.18 -20.47 7.53
CA TYR A 156 22.17 -19.04 7.80
C TYR A 156 21.87 -18.22 6.52
N VAL A 157 22.59 -18.49 5.43
CA VAL A 157 22.38 -17.85 4.12
C VAL A 157 20.98 -18.15 3.58
N ALA A 158 20.50 -19.39 3.71
CA ALA A 158 19.16 -19.77 3.26
C ALA A 158 18.08 -19.00 4.03
N LYS A 159 18.23 -18.88 5.36
CA LYS A 159 17.31 -18.12 6.22
C LYS A 159 17.34 -16.63 5.88
N LEU A 160 18.53 -16.05 5.67
CA LEU A 160 18.69 -14.65 5.31
C LEU A 160 18.10 -14.32 3.93
N LYS A 161 18.30 -15.21 2.94
CA LYS A 161 17.65 -15.12 1.61
C LYS A 161 16.13 -15.21 1.71
N GLY A 162 15.61 -16.13 2.52
CA GLY A 162 14.17 -16.28 2.76
C GLY A 162 13.56 -15.01 3.36
N MET A 163 14.23 -14.40 4.33
CA MET A 163 13.77 -13.17 4.97
C MET A 163 13.84 -11.97 4.03
N CYS A 164 14.90 -11.86 3.21
CA CYS A 164 14.96 -10.84 2.16
C CYS A 164 13.81 -10.96 1.16
N ALA A 165 13.46 -12.18 0.75
CA ALA A 165 12.32 -12.42 -0.14
C ALA A 165 10.98 -12.05 0.53
N LEU A 166 10.80 -12.37 1.81
CA LEU A 166 9.60 -11.99 2.56
C LEU A 166 9.48 -10.46 2.73
N LEU A 167 10.59 -9.76 2.94
CA LEU A 167 10.63 -8.30 3.05
C LEU A 167 10.38 -7.61 1.70
N GLU A 168 10.84 -8.18 0.59
CA GLU A 168 10.48 -7.71 -0.76
C GLU A 168 8.99 -7.90 -1.08
N VAL A 169 8.40 -9.05 -0.70
CA VAL A 169 6.96 -9.31 -0.84
C VAL A 169 6.12 -8.38 0.04
N SER A 170 6.64 -8.02 1.21
CA SER A 170 6.00 -7.08 2.16
C SER A 170 6.08 -5.61 1.71
N ARG A 171 6.65 -5.31 0.53
CA ARG A 171 6.95 -3.97 -0.02
C ARG A 171 7.82 -3.07 0.88
N SER A 172 8.48 -3.64 1.88
CA SER A 172 9.54 -2.98 2.63
C SER A 172 10.87 -3.34 1.95
N SER A 173 11.23 -2.62 0.88
CA SER A 173 12.47 -2.90 0.16
C SER A 173 13.68 -2.65 1.07
N ILE A 174 14.37 -3.72 1.46
CA ILE A 174 15.66 -3.61 2.15
C ILE A 174 16.72 -3.31 1.10
N SER A 175 17.52 -2.27 1.36
CA SER A 175 18.60 -1.89 0.45
C SER A 175 19.68 -2.98 0.38
N THR A 176 20.35 -3.11 -0.76
CA THR A 176 21.47 -4.06 -0.91
C THR A 176 22.60 -3.79 0.09
N VAL A 177 22.77 -2.53 0.47
CA VAL A 177 23.76 -2.07 1.47
C VAL A 177 23.42 -2.60 2.87
N GLU A 178 22.15 -2.55 3.27
CA GLU A 178 21.69 -3.13 4.55
C GLU A 178 21.85 -4.65 4.55
N ARG A 179 21.56 -5.34 3.43
CA ARG A 179 21.78 -6.78 3.28
C ARG A 179 23.24 -7.16 3.45
N THR A 180 24.15 -6.39 2.86
CA THR A 180 25.59 -6.62 3.02
C THR A 180 26.04 -6.29 4.44
N ALA A 181 25.59 -5.18 5.03
CA ALA A 181 25.98 -4.77 6.38
C ALA A 181 25.56 -5.81 7.43
N GLU A 182 24.34 -6.34 7.34
CA GLU A 182 23.84 -7.36 8.26
C GLU A 182 24.58 -8.70 8.09
N LEU A 183 24.91 -9.07 6.85
CA LEU A 183 25.73 -10.24 6.54
C LEU A 183 27.13 -10.12 7.16
N PHE A 184 27.74 -8.94 7.14
CA PHE A 184 29.04 -8.70 7.77
C PHE A 184 28.97 -8.64 9.30
N ALA A 185 27.94 -8.01 9.87
CA ALA A 185 27.77 -7.84 11.32
C ALA A 185 27.53 -9.16 12.06
N SER A 186 27.00 -10.16 11.36
CA SER A 186 26.58 -11.46 11.90
C SER A 186 27.59 -12.59 11.72
N LEU A 187 28.69 -12.35 10.98
CA LEU A 187 29.77 -13.31 10.78
C LEU A 187 30.72 -13.35 12.00
N PRO A 188 31.09 -14.54 12.51
CA PRO A 188 32.09 -14.65 13.56
C PRO A 188 33.44 -14.12 13.06
N SER A 189 34.21 -13.48 13.94
CA SER A 189 35.55 -12.95 13.66
C SER A 189 36.57 -14.00 13.17
N ALA A 190 36.24 -15.29 13.28
CA ALA A 190 37.03 -16.42 12.80
C ALA A 190 36.74 -16.83 11.33
N CYS A 191 35.63 -16.40 10.73
CA CYS A 191 35.48 -16.44 9.28
C CYS A 191 36.42 -15.35 8.74
N GLY A 192 37.42 -15.69 7.93
CA GLY A 192 38.41 -14.75 7.35
C GLY A 192 37.85 -13.66 6.43
N ALA A 193 36.60 -13.23 6.64
CA ALA A 193 35.90 -12.13 5.97
C ALA A 193 36.51 -10.75 6.26
N THR A 194 37.52 -10.65 7.11
CA THR A 194 38.32 -9.44 7.33
C THR A 194 39.05 -8.95 6.06
N SER A 195 39.13 -9.75 4.99
CA SER A 195 39.66 -9.28 3.69
C SER A 195 38.59 -8.77 2.70
N LEU A 196 37.30 -8.99 2.99
CA LEU A 196 36.20 -8.57 2.12
C LEU A 196 35.66 -7.22 2.61
N SER A 197 35.93 -6.16 1.84
CA SER A 197 35.40 -4.82 2.12
C SER A 197 33.87 -4.82 2.03
N PRO A 198 33.15 -4.18 2.98
CA PRO A 198 31.69 -4.10 2.99
C PRO A 198 31.11 -3.29 1.82
N THR A 199 31.94 -2.65 0.99
CA THR A 199 31.50 -1.66 0.00
C THR A 199 31.62 -2.09 -1.46
N THR A 200 32.10 -3.30 -1.79
CA THR A 200 32.56 -3.57 -3.19
C THR A 200 31.92 -4.77 -3.90
N LEU A 201 31.15 -5.62 -3.22
CA LEU A 201 30.64 -6.87 -3.84
C LEU A 201 29.11 -7.01 -3.78
N PRO A 202 28.46 -7.45 -4.87
CA PRO A 202 27.04 -7.81 -4.86
C PRO A 202 26.75 -8.87 -3.81
N PHE A 203 25.62 -8.73 -3.10
CA PHE A 203 25.17 -9.67 -2.06
C PHE A 203 25.30 -11.15 -2.48
N GLN A 204 24.96 -11.47 -3.73
CA GLN A 204 25.05 -12.82 -4.27
C GLN A 204 26.49 -13.36 -4.34
N ARG A 205 27.48 -12.53 -4.70
CA ARG A 205 28.90 -12.93 -4.75
C ARG A 205 29.46 -13.20 -3.36
N LEU A 206 28.99 -12.44 -2.37
CA LEU A 206 29.36 -12.61 -0.96
C LEU A 206 28.80 -13.93 -0.41
N VAL A 207 27.54 -14.21 -0.74
CA VAL A 207 26.92 -15.50 -0.44
C VAL A 207 27.68 -16.66 -1.10
N ASP A 208 28.01 -16.55 -2.38
CA ASP A 208 28.73 -17.59 -3.12
C ASP A 208 30.10 -17.86 -2.47
N ALA A 209 30.84 -16.81 -2.10
CA ALA A 209 32.15 -16.92 -1.46
C ALA A 209 32.08 -17.54 -0.04
N LEU A 210 31.04 -17.23 0.73
CA LEU A 210 30.83 -17.80 2.07
C LEU A 210 30.48 -19.29 1.98
N VAL A 211 29.67 -19.69 1.01
CA VAL A 211 29.34 -21.10 0.75
C VAL A 211 30.57 -21.89 0.28
N GLU A 212 31.42 -21.29 -0.56
CA GLU A 212 32.65 -21.92 -1.04
C GLU A 212 33.68 -22.12 0.08
N TYR A 213 33.76 -21.19 1.05
CA TYR A 213 34.60 -21.31 2.24
C TYR A 213 34.17 -22.45 3.16
N GLU A 214 32.87 -22.70 3.32
CA GLU A 214 32.38 -23.80 4.16
C GLU A 214 32.64 -25.20 3.58
N ASN A 215 32.81 -25.30 2.26
CA ASN A 215 33.05 -26.57 1.57
C ASN A 215 34.56 -26.92 1.42
N ARG A 216 35.47 -26.09 1.96
CA ARG A 216 36.91 -26.33 2.01
C ARG A 216 37.33 -26.96 3.33
#